data_AF-A0A9D7G7F5-F1
#
_entry.id   AF-A0A9D7G7F5-F1
#
_cell.length_a   1.000
_cell.length_b   1.000
_cell.length_c   1.000
_cell.angle_alpha   90.00
_cell.angle_beta   90.00
_cell.angle_gamma   90.00
#
_symmetry.space_group_name_H-M   'P 1'
#
loop_
_entity.id
_entity.type
_entity.pdbx_description
1 polymer ?
#
loop_
_entity_poly.entity_id
_entity_poly.type
_entity_poly.pdbx_seq_one_letter_code
_entity_poly.pdbx_strand_id
1 'polypeptide(L)' 'MSAVPDDRPDLPDNERLEFLGDAVLDAIIGNLLFNRYPDQGEGFLTRMRSKLVSRTQLNALAKRIGSNA' A
#
# COMPACT_ATOMS: atom_id res chain seq x y z
N MET A 1 36.97 -4.65 -13.35
CA MET A 1 35.98 -5.44 -12.59
C MET A 1 35.45 -4.53 -11.51
N SER A 2 34.39 -3.76 -11.81
CA SER A 2 33.84 -2.76 -10.89
C SER A 2 32.81 -3.46 -10.01
N ALA A 3 33.23 -3.93 -8.85
CA ALA A 3 32.30 -4.30 -7.80
C ALA A 3 31.76 -2.98 -7.23
N VAL A 4 30.63 -2.52 -7.77
CA VAL A 4 29.85 -1.46 -7.13
C VAL A 4 29.46 -2.03 -5.77
N PRO A 5 29.86 -1.39 -4.65
CA PRO A 5 29.41 -1.82 -3.33
C PRO A 5 27.89 -1.77 -3.34
N ASP A 6 27.27 -2.89 -2.98
CA ASP A 6 25.82 -2.94 -2.80
C ASP A 6 25.49 -2.12 -1.54
N ASP A 7 25.21 -0.84 -1.74
CA ASP A 7 24.95 0.17 -0.70
C ASP A 7 23.58 -0.02 -0.03
N ARG A 8 23.05 -1.25 -0.01
CA ARG A 8 21.76 -1.58 0.60
C ARG A 8 21.98 -1.85 2.08
N PRO A 9 21.68 -0.88 2.98
CA PRO A 9 21.62 -1.18 4.40
C PRO A 9 20.65 -2.34 4.58
N ASP A 10 20.93 -3.16 5.57
CA ASP A 10 20.09 -4.17 6.21
C ASP A 10 18.60 -3.78 6.25
N LEU A 11 17.91 -3.94 5.11
CA LEU A 11 16.47 -3.73 4.97
C LEU A 11 15.79 -4.78 5.86
N PRO A 12 14.84 -4.37 6.73
CA PRO A 12 14.06 -5.31 7.51
C PRO A 12 13.47 -6.40 6.64
N ASP A 13 13.47 -7.63 7.17
CA ASP A 13 12.75 -8.74 6.57
C ASP A 13 11.30 -8.28 6.33
N ASN A 14 10.90 -8.23 5.06
CA ASN A 14 9.60 -7.83 4.51
C ASN A 14 9.45 -6.40 3.97
N GLU A 15 10.42 -5.49 4.04
CA GLU A 15 10.24 -4.12 3.49
C GLU A 15 9.91 -4.13 1.99
N ARG A 16 10.56 -5.02 1.22
CA ARG A 16 10.26 -5.22 -0.21
C ARG A 16 8.87 -5.79 -0.46
N LEU A 17 8.37 -6.62 0.46
CA LEU A 17 7.03 -7.19 0.38
C LEU A 17 5.97 -6.17 0.80
N GLU A 18 6.26 -5.32 1.79
CA GLU A 18 5.42 -4.19 2.18
C GLU A 18 5.26 -3.21 1.00
N PHE A 19 6.36 -2.84 0.35
CA PHE A 19 6.33 -2.01 -0.86
C PHE A 19 5.44 -2.60 -1.97
N LEU A 20 5.58 -3.90 -2.25
CA LEU A 20 4.74 -4.57 -3.25
C LEU A 20 3.27 -4.63 -2.80
N GLY A 21 3.02 -4.92 -1.52
CA GLY A 21 1.70 -4.99 -0.94
C GLY A 21 0.96 -3.66 -1.02
N ASP A 22 1.62 -2.56 -0.72
CA ASP A 22 1.09 -1.20 -0.83
C ASP A 22 0.72 -0.88 -2.28
N ALA A 23 1.59 -1.19 -3.24
CA ALA A 23 1.32 -0.95 -4.66
C ALA A 23 0.10 -1.75 -5.16
N VAL A 24 -0.03 -3.02 -4.76
CA VAL A 24 -1.19 -3.86 -5.11
C VAL A 24 -2.47 -3.31 -4.48
N LEU A 25 -2.41 -2.92 -3.20
CA LEU A 25 -3.56 -2.35 -2.50
C LEU A 25 -4.01 -1.03 -3.14
N ASP A 26 -3.07 -0.15 -3.48
CA ASP A 26 -3.33 1.11 -4.17
C ASP A 26 -4.04 0.90 -5.51
N ALA A 27 -3.63 -0.12 -6.27
CA ALA A 27 -4.27 -0.48 -7.53
C ALA A 27 -5.72 -0.96 -7.32
N ILE A 28 -5.96 -1.84 -6.34
CA ILE A 28 -7.29 -2.36 -6.02
C ILE A 28 -8.23 -1.24 -5.57
N ILE A 29 -7.78 -0.40 -4.63
CA ILE A 29 -8.57 0.73 -4.12
C ILE A 29 -8.80 1.76 -5.22
N GLY A 30 -7.79 2.03 -6.05
CA GLY A 30 -7.92 2.89 -7.22
C GLY A 30 -9.01 2.42 -8.17
N ASN A 31 -8.99 1.14 -8.54
CA ASN A 31 -10.01 0.54 -9.40
C ASN A 31 -11.41 0.58 -8.75
N LEU A 32 -11.52 0.28 -7.46
CA LEU A 32 -12.79 0.36 -6.74
C LEU A 32 -13.37 1.78 -6.73
N LEU A 33 -12.55 2.78 -6.45
CA LEU A 33 -12.99 4.17 -6.41
C LEU A 33 -13.37 4.70 -7.80
N PHE A 34 -12.58 4.36 -8.83
CA PHE A 34 -12.85 4.73 -10.21
C PHE A 34 -14.22 4.23 -10.68
N ASN A 35 -14.53 2.95 -10.43
CA ASN A 35 -15.80 2.37 -10.84
C ASN A 35 -16.98 2.84 -9.97
N ARG A 36 -16.74 3.13 -8.68
CA ARG A 36 -17.80 3.52 -7.74
C ARG A 36 -18.21 4.98 -7.85
N TYR A 37 -17.30 5.85 -8.28
CA TYR A 37 -17.51 7.29 -8.34
C TYR A 37 -17.18 7.84 -9.74
N PRO A 38 -17.93 7.44 -10.79
CA PRO A 38 -17.63 7.81 -12.17
C PRO A 38 -17.71 9.32 -12.44
N ASP A 39 -18.53 10.04 -11.67
CA ASP A 39 -18.73 11.49 -11.84
C ASP A 39 -17.76 12.35 -11.00
N GLN A 40 -16.83 11.71 -10.26
CA GLN A 40 -15.92 12.43 -9.38
C GLN A 40 -14.53 12.57 -10.00
N GLY A 41 -13.95 13.76 -9.84
CA GLY A 41 -12.61 14.07 -10.36
C GLY A 41 -11.47 13.47 -9.52
N GLU A 42 -10.28 13.45 -10.10
CA GLU A 42 -9.04 12.92 -9.50
C GLU A 42 -8.82 13.38 -8.06
N GLY A 43 -9.00 14.68 -7.78
CA GLY A 43 -8.79 15.23 -6.43
C GLY A 43 -9.68 14.60 -5.36
N PHE A 44 -10.91 14.21 -5.70
CA PHE A 44 -11.80 13.47 -4.78
C PHE A 44 -11.30 12.03 -4.60
N LEU A 45 -10.97 11.36 -5.70
CA LEU A 45 -10.52 9.96 -5.69
C LEU A 45 -9.22 9.81 -4.90
N THR A 46 -8.25 10.70 -5.08
CA THR A 46 -6.99 10.72 -4.32
C THR A 46 -7.24 10.92 -2.83
N ARG A 47 -8.09 11.87 -2.42
CA ARG A 47 -8.43 12.08 -1.00
C ARG A 47 -9.10 10.84 -0.39
N MET A 48 -9.99 10.19 -1.13
CA MET A 48 -10.67 8.97 -0.68
C MET A 48 -9.71 7.80 -0.56
N ARG A 49 -8.84 7.60 -1.55
CA ARG A 49 -7.79 6.57 -1.52
C ARG A 49 -6.89 6.76 -0.30
N SER A 50 -6.39 7.97 -0.06
CA SER A 50 -5.53 8.27 1.09
C SER A 50 -6.21 7.99 2.44
N LYS A 51 -7.53 8.20 2.56
CA LYS A 51 -8.27 7.85 3.78
C LYS A 51 -8.41 6.33 3.99
N LEU A 52 -8.62 5.58 2.91
CA LEU A 52 -8.79 4.13 2.94
C LEU A 52 -7.47 3.39 3.20
N VAL A 53 -6.39 3.86 2.58
CA VAL A 53 -5.05 3.26 2.67
C VAL A 53 -4.27 3.76 3.90
N SER A 54 -4.78 4.78 4.63
CA SER A 54 -4.09 5.28 5.82
C SER A 54 -3.74 4.17 6.82
N ARG A 55 -2.49 4.19 7.29
CA ARG A 55 -1.84 3.22 8.19
C ARG A 55 -2.72 2.70 9.34
N THR A 56 -3.68 3.48 9.82
CA THR A 56 -4.58 3.08 10.90
C THR A 56 -5.52 1.93 10.51
N GLN A 57 -6.04 1.91 9.27
CA GLN A 57 -6.97 0.87 8.81
C GLN A 57 -6.25 -0.43 8.45
N LEU A 58 -5.06 -0.34 7.84
CA LEU A 58 -4.26 -1.52 7.51
C LEU A 58 -3.69 -2.18 8.76
N ASN A 59 -3.21 -1.41 9.74
CA ASN A 59 -2.79 -1.95 11.04
C ASN A 59 -3.96 -2.62 11.79
N ALA A 60 -5.17 -2.06 11.71
CA ALA A 60 -6.35 -2.67 12.31
C ALA A 60 -6.73 -3.99 11.60
N LEU A 61 -6.64 -4.04 10.27
CA LEU A 61 -6.90 -5.26 9.50
C LEU A 61 -5.84 -6.33 9.76
N ALA A 62 -4.55 -5.96 9.77
CA ALA A 62 -3.43 -6.85 10.05
C ALA A 62 -3.52 -7.45 11.46
N LYS A 63 -3.87 -6.65 12.48
CA LYS A 63 -4.13 -7.16 13.85
C LYS A 63 -5.33 -8.10 13.91
N ARG A 64 -6.36 -7.83 13.10
CA ARG A 64 -7.60 -8.61 13.07
C ARG A 64 -7.46 -9.94 12.31
N ILE A 65 -6.54 -10.01 11.34
CA ILE A 65 -6.24 -11.24 10.58
C ILE A 65 -5.10 -12.04 11.24
N GLY A 66 -4.09 -11.36 11.79
CA GLY A 66 -2.89 -11.96 12.37
C GLY A 66 -3.02 -12.50 13.80
N SER A 67 -4.19 -12.40 14.44
CA SER A 67 -4.46 -12.98 15.77
C SER A 67 -5.07 -14.39 15.73
N ASN A 68 -5.09 -15.04 14.55
CA ASN A 68 -5.54 -16.42 14.36
C ASN A 68 -4.39 -17.37 13.97
N ALA A 69 -3.23 -17.21 14.62
CA ALA A 69 -2.11 -18.16 14.58
C ALA A 69 -1.67 -18.50 15.99
#